data_AF-A0A1X7VWM0-F1
#
_entry.id   AF-A0A1X7VWM0-F1
#
_cell.length_a   1.000
_cell.length_b   1.000
_cell.length_c   1.000
_cell.angle_alpha   90.00
_cell.angle_beta   90.00
_cell.angle_gamma   90.00
#
_symmetry.space_group_name_H-M   'P 1'
#
loop_
_entity.id
_entity.type
_entity.pdbx_description
1 polymer ?
#
loop_
_entity_poly.entity_id
_entity_poly.type
_entity_poly.pdbx_seq_one_letter_code
_entity_poly.pdbx_strand_id
1 'polypeptide(L)'
;MYGNVEALLLKAATSQPYEEQLKHVISFYSSDFDYTLLSTHLEIFSKTFQPISSEKQTMVSDILTFFQSSSPGQVQLMHQVAKLMTLLLVMPATNAQSEWSFNSVGRIKTYLRSSMSQKRLNHLMLLHIHKTGTDERDLIHVANNFISNHKHRKNFFGIEFKQSHLNQ
;
A
#
# COMPACT_ATOMS: atom_id res chain seq x y z
N MET A 1 -0.80 -0.50 -14.57
CA MET A 1 -0.05 0.63 -13.95
C MET A 1 1.38 0.21 -13.59
N TYR A 2 1.57 -0.78 -12.72
CA TYR A 2 2.90 -1.36 -12.40
C TYR A 2 3.69 -1.72 -13.66
N GLY A 3 3.10 -2.48 -14.59
CA GLY A 3 3.75 -2.87 -15.84
C GLY A 3 4.15 -1.70 -16.75
N ASN A 4 3.49 -0.52 -16.65
CA ASN A 4 3.87 0.65 -17.46
C ASN A 4 5.10 1.35 -16.86
N VAL A 5 5.20 1.40 -15.53
CA VAL A 5 6.37 1.97 -14.83
C VAL A 5 7.59 1.05 -14.99
N GLU A 6 7.39 -0.25 -14.86
CA GLU A 6 8.42 -1.26 -15.10
C GLU A 6 8.90 -1.22 -16.56
N ALA A 7 7.97 -1.22 -17.52
CA ALA A 7 8.32 -1.14 -18.94
C ALA A 7 9.03 0.18 -19.29
N LEU A 8 8.68 1.31 -18.65
CA LEU A 8 9.37 2.58 -18.85
C LEU A 8 10.86 2.47 -18.48
N LEU A 9 11.16 1.88 -17.32
CA LEU A 9 12.53 1.70 -16.82
C LEU A 9 13.33 0.72 -17.68
N LEU A 10 12.72 -0.42 -18.04
CA LEU A 10 13.37 -1.43 -18.87
C LEU A 10 13.64 -0.94 -20.30
N LYS A 11 12.70 -0.17 -20.88
CA LYS A 11 12.88 0.43 -22.20
C LYS A 11 13.94 1.54 -22.18
N ALA A 12 13.98 2.35 -21.12
CA ALA A 12 15.04 3.34 -20.94
C ALA A 12 16.43 2.69 -20.81
N ALA A 13 16.53 1.59 -20.05
CA ALA A 13 17.78 0.84 -19.91
C ALA A 13 18.25 0.18 -21.22
N THR A 14 17.32 -0.24 -22.08
CA THR A 14 17.61 -0.88 -23.37
C THR A 14 17.65 0.10 -24.55
N SER A 15 17.53 1.41 -24.30
CA SER A 15 17.47 2.47 -25.32
C SER A 15 16.35 2.30 -26.36
N GLN A 16 15.22 1.70 -25.96
CA GLN A 16 14.02 1.54 -26.78
C GLN A 16 13.09 2.76 -26.68
N PRO A 17 12.19 2.99 -27.66
CA PRO A 17 11.22 4.09 -27.58
C PRO A 17 10.25 3.89 -26.41
N TYR A 18 10.19 4.89 -25.52
CA TYR A 18 9.43 4.84 -24.25
C TYR A 18 8.38 5.96 -24.12
N GLU A 19 8.10 6.72 -25.18
CA GLU A 19 7.21 7.89 -25.14
C GLU A 19 5.78 7.57 -24.70
N GLU A 20 5.22 6.44 -25.11
CA GLU A 20 3.86 6.03 -24.73
C GLU A 20 3.76 5.74 -23.24
N GLN A 21 4.75 5.01 -22.70
CA GLN A 21 4.81 4.68 -21.29
C GLN A 21 5.05 5.94 -20.45
N LEU A 22 5.90 6.85 -20.92
CA LEU A 22 6.17 8.13 -20.28
C LEU A 22 4.91 8.99 -20.18
N LYS A 23 4.15 9.13 -21.27
CA LYS A 23 2.87 9.86 -21.29
C LYS A 23 1.86 9.24 -20.31
N HIS A 24 1.77 7.92 -20.26
CA HIS A 24 0.88 7.23 -19.33
C HIS A 24 1.32 7.36 -17.86
N VAL A 25 2.62 7.38 -17.56
CA VAL A 25 3.09 7.60 -16.18
C VAL A 25 2.77 9.03 -15.75
N ILE A 26 2.97 10.01 -16.63
CA ILE A 26 2.73 11.43 -16.32
C ILE A 26 1.25 11.75 -16.22
N SER A 27 0.38 11.09 -16.99
CA SER A 27 -1.06 11.30 -16.84
C SER A 27 -1.58 10.90 -15.46
N PHE A 28 -0.97 9.89 -14.82
CA PHE A 28 -1.36 9.41 -13.49
C PHE A 28 -0.58 10.07 -12.35
N TYR A 29 0.68 10.44 -12.56
CA TYR A 29 1.58 10.99 -11.55
C TYR A 29 2.05 12.42 -11.88
N SER A 30 1.16 13.23 -12.47
CA SER A 30 1.45 14.59 -12.92
C SER A 30 1.92 15.54 -11.82
N SER A 31 1.53 15.29 -10.56
CA SER A 31 2.00 16.02 -9.39
C SER A 31 3.41 15.63 -8.94
N ASP A 32 3.86 14.43 -9.32
CA ASP A 32 5.07 13.80 -8.76
C ASP A 32 6.26 13.82 -9.69
N PHE A 33 6.03 13.90 -11.01
CA PHE A 33 7.06 13.88 -12.04
C PHE A 33 6.87 15.02 -13.04
N ASP A 34 7.99 15.63 -13.41
CA ASP A 34 8.04 16.61 -14.50
C ASP A 34 8.47 15.90 -15.80
N TYR A 35 7.71 16.12 -16.88
CA TYR A 35 7.95 15.51 -18.19
C TYR A 35 9.35 15.80 -18.71
N THR A 36 9.75 17.07 -18.71
CA THR A 36 11.01 17.50 -19.33
C THR A 36 12.20 16.97 -18.55
N LEU A 37 12.13 17.09 -17.22
CA LEU A 37 13.18 16.63 -16.33
C LEU A 37 13.29 15.09 -16.35
N LEU A 38 12.17 14.37 -16.42
CA LEU A 38 12.16 12.91 -16.42
C LEU A 38 12.76 12.37 -17.72
N SER A 39 12.40 12.97 -18.86
CA SER A 39 12.98 12.61 -20.16
C SER A 39 14.50 12.78 -20.14
N THR A 40 15.00 13.92 -19.66
CA THR A 40 16.45 14.17 -19.59
C THR A 40 17.16 13.19 -18.66
N HIS A 41 16.59 12.89 -17.49
CA HIS A 41 17.18 11.92 -16.57
C HIS A 41 17.15 10.49 -17.12
N LEU A 42 16.11 10.11 -17.87
CA LEU A 42 16.03 8.80 -18.52
C LEU A 42 17.08 8.66 -19.64
N GLU A 43 17.38 9.73 -20.38
CA GLU A 43 18.49 9.76 -21.34
C GLU A 43 19.87 9.68 -20.67
N ILE A 44 20.05 10.37 -19.54
CA ILE A 44 21.29 10.26 -18.76
C ILE A 44 21.43 8.83 -18.23
N PHE A 45 20.34 8.26 -17.73
CA PHE A 45 20.29 6.89 -17.24
C PHE A 45 20.64 5.89 -18.35
N SER A 46 20.08 6.01 -19.55
CA SER A 46 20.39 5.07 -20.66
C SER A 46 21.86 5.10 -21.08
N LYS A 47 22.52 6.27 -20.97
CA LYS A 47 23.94 6.44 -21.30
C LYS A 47 24.89 6.00 -20.19
N THR A 48 24.44 6.09 -18.93
CA THR A 48 25.27 5.78 -17.76
C THR A 48 25.12 4.31 -17.35
N PHE A 49 23.95 3.73 -17.59
CA PHE A 49 23.67 2.34 -17.31
C PHE A 49 24.38 1.45 -18.32
N GLN A 50 25.36 0.67 -17.86
CA GLN A 50 25.96 -0.40 -18.63
C GLN A 50 25.36 -1.73 -18.15
N PRO A 51 24.70 -2.51 -19.03
CA PRO A 51 24.16 -3.79 -18.63
C PRO A 51 25.28 -4.73 -18.19
N ILE A 52 25.12 -5.32 -17.01
CA ILE A 52 26.10 -6.23 -16.36
C ILE A 52 26.26 -7.55 -17.16
N SER A 53 25.37 -7.84 -18.11
CA SER A 53 25.46 -9.02 -18.98
C SER A 53 24.85 -8.73 -20.36
N SER A 54 25.66 -8.86 -21.41
CA SER A 54 25.21 -8.72 -22.81
C SER A 54 24.24 -9.81 -23.29
N GLU A 55 24.03 -10.88 -22.51
CA GLU A 55 23.28 -12.08 -22.94
C GLU A 55 21.99 -12.36 -22.17
N LYS A 56 21.71 -11.66 -21.05
CA LYS A 56 20.47 -11.85 -20.27
C LYS A 56 19.63 -10.58 -20.31
N GLN A 57 18.31 -10.76 -20.40
CA GLN A 57 17.35 -9.66 -20.31
C GLN A 57 17.64 -8.83 -19.06
N THR A 58 17.77 -7.51 -19.22
CA THR A 58 17.94 -6.59 -18.09
C THR A 58 16.75 -6.73 -17.16
N MET A 59 17.00 -7.09 -15.90
CA MET A 59 15.98 -7.16 -14.88
C MET A 59 15.97 -5.89 -14.03
N VAL A 60 14.84 -5.61 -13.38
CA VAL A 60 14.73 -4.51 -12.41
C VAL A 60 15.79 -4.64 -11.29
N SER A 61 16.21 -5.86 -10.96
CA SER A 61 17.30 -6.13 -10.01
C SER A 61 18.64 -5.57 -10.47
N ASP A 62 18.94 -5.60 -11.76
CA ASP A 62 20.22 -5.11 -12.30
C ASP A 62 20.28 -3.59 -12.26
N ILE A 63 19.12 -2.95 -12.43
CA ILE A 63 18.98 -1.50 -12.25
C ILE A 63 19.15 -1.16 -10.76
N LEU A 64 18.58 -1.96 -9.84
CA LEU A 64 18.75 -1.75 -8.40
C LEU A 64 20.22 -1.88 -7.96
N THR A 65 20.95 -2.88 -8.44
CA THR A 65 22.37 -3.04 -8.11
C THR A 65 23.22 -1.91 -8.68
N PHE A 66 22.88 -1.39 -9.86
CA PHE A 66 23.49 -0.17 -10.40
C PHE A 66 23.25 1.04 -9.49
N PHE A 67 22.02 1.29 -9.05
CA PHE A 67 21.71 2.39 -8.13
C PHE A 67 22.36 2.23 -6.76
N GLN A 68 22.52 1.00 -6.27
CA GLN A 68 23.19 0.70 -5.00
C GLN A 68 24.71 0.86 -5.06
N SER A 69 25.32 0.58 -6.21
CA SER A 69 26.77 0.74 -6.43
C SER A 69 27.16 2.17 -6.86
N SER A 70 26.18 2.95 -7.32
CA SER A 70 26.37 4.35 -7.72
C SER A 70 26.64 5.28 -6.54
N SER A 71 27.44 6.32 -6.78
CA SER A 71 27.69 7.35 -5.76
C SER A 71 26.44 8.21 -5.50
N PRO A 72 26.30 8.81 -4.29
CA PRO A 72 25.16 9.69 -3.98
C PRO A 72 25.00 10.85 -4.98
N GLY A 73 26.10 11.39 -5.51
CA GLY A 73 26.07 12.45 -6.53
C GLY A 73 25.47 11.98 -7.86
N GLN A 74 25.78 10.76 -8.30
CA GLN A 74 25.19 10.17 -9.50
C GLN A 74 23.70 9.92 -9.33
N VAL A 75 23.27 9.42 -8.16
CA VAL A 75 21.84 9.22 -7.87
C VAL A 75 21.09 10.55 -7.87
N GLN A 76 21.70 11.62 -7.36
CA GLN A 76 21.09 12.95 -7.33
C GLN A 76 20.94 13.56 -8.73
N LEU A 77 21.88 13.30 -9.64
CA LEU A 77 21.79 13.70 -11.06
C LEU A 77 20.62 13.03 -11.80
N MET A 78 20.09 11.92 -11.27
CA MET A 78 18.94 11.20 -11.84
C MET A 78 17.84 10.97 -10.79
N HIS A 79 17.59 11.96 -9.93
CA HIS A 79 16.70 11.83 -8.78
C HIS A 79 15.26 11.43 -9.15
N GLN A 80 14.75 11.82 -10.33
CA GLN A 80 13.41 11.39 -10.75
C GLN A 80 13.37 9.91 -11.16
N VAL A 81 14.45 9.37 -11.71
CA VAL A 81 14.57 7.93 -11.99
C VAL A 81 14.65 7.16 -10.67
N ALA A 82 15.38 7.69 -9.68
CA ALA A 82 15.40 7.13 -8.32
C ALA A 82 14.01 7.16 -7.65
N LYS A 83 13.24 8.25 -7.84
CA LYS A 83 11.85 8.35 -7.38
C LYS A 83 10.95 7.33 -8.07
N LEU A 84 11.12 7.13 -9.38
CA LEU A 84 10.40 6.14 -10.17
C LEU A 84 10.70 4.70 -9.71
N MET A 85 11.97 4.40 -9.41
CA MET A 85 12.38 3.12 -8.83
C MET A 85 11.77 2.89 -7.45
N THR A 86 11.78 3.92 -6.59
CA THR A 86 11.17 3.85 -5.26
C THR A 86 9.68 3.57 -5.36
N LEU A 87 8.99 4.25 -6.29
CA LEU A 87 7.58 4.00 -6.57
C LEU A 87 7.35 2.55 -6.99
N LEU A 88 8.17 2.00 -7.90
CA LEU A 88 8.08 0.61 -8.34
C LEU A 88 8.25 -0.38 -7.18
N LEU A 89 9.19 -0.13 -6.26
CA LEU A 89 9.43 -0.95 -5.06
C LEU A 89 8.28 -0.89 -4.05
N VAL A 90 7.62 0.26 -3.91
CA VAL A 90 6.55 0.49 -2.92
C VAL A 90 5.18 0.02 -3.42
N MET A 91 4.98 -0.04 -4.75
CA MET A 91 3.71 -0.49 -5.34
C MET A 91 3.26 -1.88 -4.85
N PRO A 92 4.09 -2.95 -4.90
CA PRO A 92 3.70 -4.27 -4.40
C PRO A 92 3.28 -4.25 -2.93
N ALA A 93 4.03 -3.53 -2.08
CA ALA A 93 3.72 -3.43 -0.65
C ALA A 93 2.37 -2.73 -0.41
N THR A 94 2.10 -1.65 -1.14
CA THR A 94 0.85 -0.88 -1.02
C THR A 94 -0.35 -1.67 -1.56
N ASN A 95 -0.15 -2.39 -2.67
CA ASN A 95 -1.17 -3.26 -3.25
C ASN A 95 -1.52 -4.40 -2.29
N ALA A 96 -0.52 -5.05 -1.69
CA ALA A 96 -0.74 -6.12 -0.71
C ALA A 96 -1.52 -5.62 0.53
N GLN A 97 -1.23 -4.42 1.04
CA GLN A 97 -1.99 -3.81 2.13
C GLN A 97 -3.45 -3.50 1.74
N SER A 98 -3.65 -3.04 0.52
CA SER A 98 -4.99 -2.77 -0.02
C SER A 98 -5.78 -4.07 -0.17
N GLU A 99 -5.18 -5.11 -0.76
CA GLU A 99 -5.76 -6.45 -0.88
C GLU A 99 -6.11 -7.05 0.48
N TRP A 100 -5.21 -6.91 1.47
CA TRP A 100 -5.47 -7.34 2.83
C TRP A 100 -6.68 -6.65 3.44
N SER A 101 -6.79 -5.32 3.23
CA SER A 101 -7.94 -4.53 3.68
C SER A 101 -9.24 -4.96 2.99
N PHE A 102 -9.23 -5.14 1.67
CA PHE A 102 -10.41 -5.60 0.92
C PHE A 102 -10.84 -7.02 1.28
N ASN A 103 -9.89 -7.93 1.47
CA ASN A 103 -10.16 -9.28 1.93
C ASN A 103 -10.82 -9.26 3.32
N SER A 104 -10.31 -8.43 4.21
CA SER A 104 -10.87 -8.25 5.55
C SER A 104 -12.28 -7.65 5.51
N VAL A 105 -12.53 -6.67 4.64
CA VAL A 105 -13.89 -6.14 4.39
C VAL A 105 -14.80 -7.25 3.87
N GLY A 106 -14.35 -8.09 2.95
CA GLY A 106 -15.12 -9.23 2.43
C GLY A 106 -15.55 -10.23 3.52
N ARG A 107 -14.71 -10.43 4.55
CA ARG A 107 -15.05 -11.26 5.71
C ARG A 107 -16.09 -10.62 6.63
N ILE A 108 -16.07 -9.30 6.76
CA ILE A 108 -17.00 -8.56 7.63
C ILE A 108 -18.35 -8.36 6.94
N LYS A 109 -18.35 -7.96 5.67
CA LYS A 109 -19.51 -7.69 4.84
C LYS A 109 -19.92 -8.95 4.08
N THR A 110 -20.59 -9.86 4.79
CA THR A 110 -21.16 -11.06 4.19
C THR A 110 -22.52 -10.79 3.55
N TYR A 111 -22.98 -11.69 2.67
CA TYR A 111 -24.28 -11.61 1.99
C TYR A 111 -25.45 -11.37 2.97
N LEU A 112 -25.43 -12.04 4.13
CA LEU A 112 -26.45 -11.91 5.18
C LEU A 112 -26.37 -10.58 5.97
N ARG A 113 -25.30 -9.79 5.82
CA ARG A 113 -25.10 -8.49 6.48
C ARG A 113 -25.06 -7.33 5.48
N SER A 114 -25.75 -7.45 4.36
CA SER A 114 -25.73 -6.47 3.26
C SER A 114 -26.33 -5.10 3.61
N SER A 115 -27.20 -5.00 4.63
CA SER A 115 -27.89 -3.77 5.04
C SER A 115 -27.13 -2.91 6.07
N MET A 116 -25.82 -3.11 6.25
CA MET A 116 -25.05 -2.41 7.26
C MET A 116 -24.66 -0.98 6.86
N SER A 117 -24.77 -0.02 7.79
CA SER A 117 -24.32 1.35 7.55
C SER A 117 -22.79 1.45 7.42
N GLN A 118 -22.31 2.41 6.63
CA GLN A 118 -20.87 2.63 6.43
C GLN A 118 -20.14 2.91 7.75
N LYS A 119 -20.78 3.67 8.66
CA LYS A 119 -20.23 3.97 9.99
C LYS A 119 -19.98 2.69 10.80
N ARG A 120 -20.94 1.75 10.79
CA ARG A 120 -20.77 0.47 11.48
C ARG A 120 -19.68 -0.39 10.81
N LEU A 121 -19.57 -0.34 9.48
CA LEU A 121 -18.52 -1.07 8.74
C LEU A 121 -17.13 -0.60 9.11
N ASN A 122 -16.92 0.72 9.13
CA ASN A 122 -15.62 1.29 9.49
C ASN A 122 -15.22 0.91 10.92
N HIS A 123 -16.14 0.96 11.88
CA HIS A 123 -15.84 0.53 13.25
C HIS A 123 -15.50 -0.96 13.37
N LEU A 124 -16.25 -1.85 12.70
CA LEU A 124 -15.94 -3.28 12.70
C LEU A 124 -14.61 -3.57 12.00
N MET A 125 -14.29 -2.84 10.93
CA MET A 125 -13.03 -2.99 10.23
C MET A 125 -11.85 -2.60 11.12
N LEU A 126 -11.96 -1.49 11.85
CA LEU A 126 -10.94 -1.07 12.80
C LEU A 126 -10.69 -2.13 13.88
N LEU A 127 -11.76 -2.70 14.45
CA LEU A 127 -11.67 -3.77 15.44
C LEU A 127 -11.05 -5.05 14.87
N HIS A 128 -11.33 -5.38 13.61
CA HIS A 128 -10.79 -6.57 12.96
C HIS A 128 -9.31 -6.44 12.59
N ILE A 129 -8.88 -5.27 12.11
CA ILE A 129 -7.47 -4.97 11.82
C ILE A 129 -6.65 -5.00 13.12
N HIS A 130 -7.18 -4.38 14.17
CA HIS A 130 -6.55 -4.33 15.49
C HIS A 130 -7.08 -5.41 16.43
N LYS A 131 -7.30 -6.62 15.92
CA LYS A 131 -7.89 -7.71 16.70
C LYS A 131 -7.08 -8.03 17.95
N THR A 132 -5.74 -8.09 17.85
CA THR A 132 -4.86 -8.36 18.99
C THR A 132 -5.09 -7.40 20.16
N GLY A 133 -5.02 -6.09 19.90
CA GLY A 133 -5.30 -5.06 20.91
C GLY A 133 -6.78 -4.92 21.28
N THR A 134 -7.70 -5.51 20.52
CA THR A 134 -9.12 -5.58 20.87
C THR A 134 -9.40 -6.74 21.82
N ASP A 135 -8.77 -7.90 21.58
CA ASP A 135 -8.91 -9.10 22.39
C ASP A 135 -8.29 -8.92 23.79
N GLU A 136 -7.30 -8.03 23.93
CA GLU A 136 -6.73 -7.62 25.23
C GLU A 136 -7.66 -6.76 26.08
N ARG A 137 -8.73 -6.20 25.51
CA ARG A 137 -9.63 -5.30 26.24
C ARG A 137 -10.57 -6.08 27.16
N ASP A 138 -10.83 -5.52 28.33
CA ASP A 138 -11.82 -6.05 29.25
C ASP A 138 -13.24 -5.89 28.67
N LEU A 139 -13.75 -6.99 28.09
CA LEU A 139 -15.10 -7.07 27.53
C LEU A 139 -16.18 -6.82 28.58
N ILE A 140 -15.92 -7.16 29.86
CA ILE A 140 -16.87 -6.93 30.95
C ILE A 140 -16.97 -5.45 31.25
N HIS A 141 -15.83 -4.76 31.31
CA HIS A 141 -15.83 -3.32 31.46
C HIS A 141 -16.61 -2.63 30.33
N VAL A 142 -16.37 -3.04 29.08
CA VAL A 142 -17.09 -2.50 27.91
C VAL A 142 -18.58 -2.81 27.97
N ALA A 143 -18.97 -4.03 28.36
CA ALA A 143 -20.37 -4.44 28.48
C ALA A 143 -21.10 -3.66 29.58
N ASN A 144 -20.48 -3.47 30.74
CA ASN A 144 -21.04 -2.69 31.84
C ASN A 144 -21.18 -1.20 31.48
N ASN A 145 -20.19 -0.63 30.78
CA ASN A 145 -20.28 0.74 30.23
C ASN A 145 -21.40 0.84 29.18
N PHE A 146 -21.56 -0.16 28.31
CA PHE A 146 -22.67 -0.20 27.36
C PHE A 146 -24.03 -0.20 28.06
N ILE A 147 -24.21 -0.98 29.13
CA ILE A 147 -25.46 -1.02 29.90
C ILE A 147 -25.72 0.33 30.60
N SER A 148 -24.72 0.88 31.30
CA SER A 148 -24.88 2.10 32.11
C SER A 148 -25.28 3.33 31.28
N ASN A 149 -24.87 3.37 30.01
CA ASN A 149 -25.17 4.46 29.09
C ASN A 149 -26.66 4.60 28.70
N HIS A 150 -27.56 3.66 29.06
CA HIS A 150 -28.99 3.84 28.79
C HIS A 150 -29.89 3.18 29.83
N LYS A 151 -30.85 3.94 30.38
CA LYS A 151 -31.79 3.43 31.41
C LYS A 151 -32.54 2.18 30.95
N HIS A 152 -32.99 2.12 29.70
CA HIS A 152 -33.66 0.94 29.16
C HIS A 152 -32.76 -0.31 29.17
N ARG A 153 -31.48 -0.16 28.82
CA ARG A 153 -30.51 -1.28 28.84
C ARG A 153 -30.28 -1.76 30.26
N LYS A 154 -30.15 -0.84 31.21
CA LYS A 154 -30.02 -1.18 32.64
C LYS A 154 -31.22 -1.99 33.16
N ASN A 155 -32.43 -1.59 32.80
CA ASN A 155 -33.64 -2.30 33.19
C ASN A 155 -33.78 -3.67 32.50
N PHE A 156 -33.35 -3.78 31.24
CA PHE A 156 -33.46 -5.03 30.48
C PHE A 156 -32.41 -6.06 30.89
N PHE A 157 -31.14 -5.65 31.01
CA PHE A 157 -30.04 -6.56 31.32
C PHE A 157 -29.92 -6.85 32.81
N GLY A 158 -30.36 -5.93 33.69
CA GLY A 158 -30.56 -6.15 35.14
C GLY A 158 -29.31 -6.51 35.97
N ILE A 159 -28.17 -6.79 35.34
CA ILE A 159 -27.00 -7.42 35.95
C ILE A 159 -25.74 -6.69 35.49
N GLU A 160 -24.81 -6.43 36.42
CA GLU A 160 -23.43 -6.09 36.08
C GLU A 160 -22.66 -7.37 35.76
N PHE A 161 -22.08 -7.44 34.57
CA PHE A 161 -21.24 -8.55 34.18
C PHE A 161 -20.00 -8.62 35.08
N LYS A 162 -19.59 -9.84 35.44
CA LYS A 162 -18.42 -10.15 36.28
C LYS A 162 -17.52 -11.15 35.56
N GLN A 163 -16.23 -11.16 35.90
CA GLN A 163 -15.24 -12.07 35.29
C GLN A 163 -15.63 -13.56 35.41
N SER A 164 -16.36 -13.91 36.46
CA SER A 164 -16.89 -15.26 36.69
C SER A 164 -17.86 -15.76 35.60
N HIS A 165 -18.42 -14.87 34.77
CA HIS A 165 -19.40 -15.23 33.74
C HIS A 165 -18.78 -15.49 32.36
N LEU A 166 -17.47 -15.27 32.17
CA LEU A 166 -16.78 -15.49 30.88
C LEU A 166 -16.13 -16.88 30.75
N ASN A 167 -16.04 -17.66 31.84
CA ASN A 167 -15.31 -18.94 31.91
C ASN A 167 -16.24 -20.17 32.00
N GLN A 168 -17.48 -20.08 31.52
CA GLN A 168 -18.38 -21.22 31.30
C GLN A 168 -18.50 -21.50 29.81
#